data_AF-A0AA96VT16-F1
#
_entry.id   AF-A0AA96VT16-F1
#
_cell.length_a   1.000
_cell.length_b   1.000
_cell.length_c   1.000
_cell.angle_alpha   90.00
_cell.angle_beta   90.00
_cell.angle_gamma   90.00
#
_symmetry.space_group_name_H-M   'P 1'
#
loop_
_entity.id
_entity.type
_entity.pdbx_description
1 polymer ?
#
loop_
_entity_poly.entity_id
_entity_poly.type
_entity_poly.pdbx_seq_one_letter_code
_entity_poly.pdbx_strand_id
1 'polypeptide(L)' 'MHASFILDSNELDYSFIDKLKEMFQNKRIELVVSETDDTEYLCASNANKEALISAIANIDATQNLVIADPKLFS' A
#
# COMPACT_ATOMS: atom_id res chain seq x y z
N MET A 1 16.20 8.71 6.04
CA MET A 1 15.26 7.71 6.59
C MET A 1 13.91 8.03 5.99
N HIS A 2 13.26 7.06 5.35
CA HIS A 2 11.97 7.22 4.69
C HIS A 2 11.01 6.22 5.34
N ALA A 3 9.83 6.68 5.72
CA ALA A 3 8.77 5.87 6.30
C ALA A 3 7.47 6.28 5.62
N SER A 4 6.68 5.29 5.20
CA SER A 4 5.37 5.49 4.57
C SER A 4 4.34 4.72 5.37
N PHE A 5 3.20 5.36 5.63
CA PHE A 5 2.10 4.81 6.39
C PHE A 5 0.83 4.97 5.56
N ILE A 6 0.06 3.89 5.43
CA ILE A 6 -1.33 3.93 4.94
C ILE A 6 -2.18 3.78 6.19
N LEU A 7 -3.06 4.74 6.43
CA LEU A 7 -3.84 4.86 7.65
C LEU A 7 -5.25 5.31 7.29
N ASP A 8 -6.23 4.77 8.00
CA ASP A 8 -7.57 5.32 7.98
C ASP A 8 -7.63 6.64 8.77
N SER A 9 -8.61 7.49 8.45
CA SER A 9 -8.73 8.83 9.07
C SER A 9 -8.86 8.81 10.60
N ASN A 10 -9.40 7.73 11.17
CA ASN A 10 -9.55 7.51 12.60
C ASN A 10 -8.24 7.08 13.29
N GLU A 11 -7.26 6.56 12.54
CA GLU A 11 -5.94 6.17 13.04
C GLU A 11 -4.96 7.34 13.09
N LEU A 12 -5.31 8.46 12.43
CA LEU A 12 -4.56 9.72 12.52
C LEU A 12 -4.86 10.45 13.83
N ASP A 13 -4.36 9.88 14.94
CA ASP A 13 -4.55 10.41 16.29
C ASP A 13 -3.30 11.12 16.85
N TYR A 14 -3.46 11.75 18.02
CA TYR A 14 -2.35 12.42 18.69
C TYR A 14 -1.20 11.48 19.08
N SER A 15 -1.49 10.21 19.37
CA SER A 15 -0.44 9.25 19.72
C SER A 15 0.42 8.88 18.51
N PHE A 16 -0.17 8.83 17.31
CA PHE A 16 0.57 8.65 16.06
C PHE A 16 1.51 9.84 15.82
N ILE A 17 1.03 11.06 16.05
CA ILE A 17 1.87 12.27 15.95
C ILE A 17 3.03 12.23 16.94
N ASP A 18 2.82 11.74 18.16
CA ASP A 18 3.89 11.62 19.15
C ASP A 18 4.95 10.58 18.74
N LYS A 19 4.52 9.42 18.21
CA LYS A 19 5.43 8.42 17.62
C LYS A 19 6.24 9.00 16.45
N LEU A 20 5.63 9.80 15.57
CA LEU A 20 6.35 10.47 14.49
C LEU A 20 7.45 11.41 15.01
N LYS A 21 7.17 12.20 16.06
CA LYS A 21 8.17 13.10 16.67
C LYS A 21 9.35 12.31 17.24
N GLU A 22 9.09 11.18 17.88
CA GLU A 22 10.15 10.30 18.42
C GLU A 22 11.02 9.71 17.31
N MET A 23 10.40 9.17 16.26
CA MET A 23 11.11 8.56 15.13
C MET A 23 12.02 9.54 14.37
N PHE A 24 11.61 10.80 14.28
CA PHE A 24 12.32 11.85 13.54
C PHE A 24 12.90 12.95 14.43
N GLN A 25 13.20 12.62 15.69
CA GLN A 25 13.73 13.59 16.66
C GLN A 25 14.94 14.37 16.10
N ASN A 26 14.92 15.69 16.28
CA ASN A 26 15.95 16.63 15.83
C ASN A 26 16.18 16.67 14.30
N LYS A 27 15.22 16.19 13.50
CA LYS A 27 15.27 16.26 12.03
C LYS A 27 14.19 17.21 11.53
N ARG A 28 14.47 17.92 10.44
CA ARG A 28 13.43 18.59 9.66
C ARG A 28 12.65 17.52 8.91
N ILE A 29 11.33 17.52 9.08
CA ILE A 29 10.42 16.62 8.38
C ILE A 29 9.49 17.40 7.47
N GLU A 30 9.10 16.78 6.37
CA GLU A 30 8.03 17.21 5.47
C GLU A 30 6.91 16.18 5.60
N LEU A 31 5.67 16.64 5.80
CA LEU A 31 4.48 15.79 5.87
C LEU A 31 3.63 16.07 4.63
N VAL A 32 3.39 15.04 3.83
CA VAL A 32 2.51 15.10 2.67
C VAL A 32 1.26 14.29 2.99
N VAL A 33 0.10 14.93 2.89
CA VAL A 33 -1.21 14.31 3.12
C VAL A 33 -2.02 14.45 1.84
N SER A 34 -2.47 13.33 1.30
CA SER A 34 -3.30 13.26 0.10
C SER A 34 -4.41 12.23 0.32
N GLU A 35 -5.54 12.41 -0.34
CA GLU A 35 -6.52 11.34 -0.48
C GLU A 35 -5.87 10.20 -1.26
N THR A 36 -6.01 8.97 -0.77
CA THR A 36 -5.37 7.82 -1.38
C THR A 36 -6.26 7.27 -2.48
N ASP A 37 -5.98 7.62 -3.74
CA ASP A 37 -6.37 6.80 -4.88
C ASP A 37 -5.16 5.92 -5.22
N ASP A 38 -5.06 4.76 -4.56
CA ASP A 38 -3.98 3.79 -4.76
C ASP A 38 -3.81 3.42 -6.24
N THR A 39 -4.84 3.63 -7.06
CA THR A 39 -4.78 3.46 -8.52
C THR A 39 -3.67 4.28 -9.15
N GLU A 40 -3.48 5.54 -8.74
CA GLU A 40 -2.49 6.43 -9.37
C GLU A 40 -1.06 5.98 -9.03
N TYR A 41 -0.82 5.58 -7.77
CA TYR A 41 0.45 4.98 -7.34
C TYR A 41 0.71 3.63 -8.00
N LEU A 42 -0.28 2.73 -8.01
CA LEU A 42 -0.19 1.41 -8.66
C LEU A 42 0.01 1.55 -10.18
N CYS A 43 -0.55 2.58 -10.80
CA CYS A 43 -0.39 2.85 -12.23
C CYS A 43 0.80 3.76 -12.57
N ALA A 44 1.59 4.20 -11.58
CA ALA A 44 2.65 5.18 -11.78
C ALA A 44 3.77 4.70 -12.74
N SER A 45 3.96 3.38 -12.83
CA SER A 45 4.85 2.76 -13.82
C SER A 45 4.04 1.99 -14.86
N ASN A 46 4.32 2.22 -16.14
CA ASN A 46 3.72 1.48 -17.25
C ASN A 46 3.89 -0.04 -17.08
N ALA A 47 5.05 -0.50 -16.61
CA ALA A 47 5.31 -1.92 -16.39
C ALA A 47 4.44 -2.49 -15.25
N ASN A 48 4.25 -1.73 -14.16
CA ASN A 48 3.39 -2.18 -13.05
C ASN A 48 1.92 -2.20 -13.47
N LYS A 49 1.49 -1.17 -14.21
CA LYS A 49 0.15 -1.07 -14.77
C LYS A 49 -0.18 -2.25 -15.70
N GLU A 50 0.70 -2.59 -16.63
CA GLU A 50 0.52 -3.72 -17.55
C GLU A 50 0.44 -5.05 -16.80
N ALA A 51 1.29 -5.25 -15.78
CA ALA A 51 1.26 -6.45 -14.95
C ALA A 51 -0.07 -6.58 -14.19
N LEU A 52 -0.57 -5.49 -13.61
CA LEU A 52 -1.86 -5.47 -12.90
C LEU A 52 -3.04 -5.75 -13.84
N ILE A 53 -3.08 -5.11 -15.02
CA ILE A 53 -4.14 -5.34 -16.02
C ILE A 53 -4.12 -6.80 -16.50
N SER A 54 -2.93 -7.37 -16.75
CA SER A 54 -2.78 -8.77 -17.13
C SER A 54 -3.24 -9.72 -16.03
N ALA A 55 -2.94 -9.42 -14.76
CA ALA A 55 -3.39 -10.21 -13.63
C ALA A 55 -4.93 -10.21 -13.51
N ILE A 56 -5.58 -9.06 -13.69
CA ILE A 56 -7.05 -8.96 -13.71
C ILE A 56 -7.64 -9.81 -14.84
N ALA A 57 -7.10 -9.69 -16.06
CA ALA A 57 -7.55 -10.48 -17.21
C ALA A 57 -7.39 -12.00 -16.98
N ASN A 58 -6.30 -12.41 -16.34
CA ASN A 58 -6.07 -13.80 -15.95
C ASN A 58 -7.13 -14.30 -14.95
N ILE A 59 -7.51 -13.48 -13.96
CA ILE A 59 -8.57 -13.82 -13.00
C ILE A 59 -9.91 -13.98 -13.72
N ASP A 60 -10.31 -13.01 -14.54
CA ASP A 60 -11.58 -13.04 -15.28
C ASP A 60 -11.65 -14.23 -16.24
N ALA A 61 -10.54 -14.59 -16.86
CA ALA A 61 -10.43 -15.74 -17.74
C ALA A 61 -10.21 -17.08 -16.99
N THR A 62 -10.05 -17.06 -15.66
CA THR A 62 -9.67 -18.21 -14.84
C THR A 62 -8.38 -18.90 -15.33
N GLN A 63 -7.43 -18.11 -15.83
CA GLN A 63 -6.15 -18.57 -16.36
C GLN A 63 -5.02 -18.26 -15.38
N ASN A 64 -4.00 -19.12 -15.34
CA ASN A 64 -2.79 -18.90 -14.55
C ASN A 64 -3.02 -18.66 -13.04
N LEU A 65 -4.13 -19.19 -12.49
CA LEU A 65 -4.46 -19.11 -11.07
C LEU A 65 -3.86 -20.30 -10.32
N VAL A 66 -3.21 -20.03 -9.20
CA VAL A 66 -2.78 -21.06 -8.24
C VAL A 66 -3.76 -21.04 -7.08
N ILE A 67 -4.51 -22.13 -6.91
CA ILE A 67 -5.41 -22.30 -5.77
C ILE A 67 -4.61 -22.97 -4.65
N ALA A 68 -4.54 -22.31 -3.50
CA ALA A 68 -3.88 -22.84 -2.33
C ALA A 68 -4.69 -24.05 -1.78
N ASP A 69 -4.02 -25.16 -1.46
CA ASP A 69 -4.67 -26.32 -0.84
C ASP A 69 -5.07 -25.95 0.60
N PRO A 70 -6.38 -25.93 0.93
CA PRO A 70 -6.85 -25.56 2.26
C PRO A 70 -6.27 -26.46 3.37
N LYS A 71 -5.88 -27.70 3.05
CA LYS A 71 -5.32 -28.66 4.01
C LYS A 71 -3.90 -28.32 4.47
N LEU A 72 -3.21 -27.43 3.77
CA LEU A 72 -1.87 -26.96 4.16
C LEU A 72 -1.92 -25.90 5.28
N PHE A 73 -3.12 -25.39 5.59
CA PHE A 73 -3.35 -24.30 6.55
C PHE A 73 -4.29 -24.72 7.71
N SER A 74 -4.56 -26.02 7.83
CA SER A 74 -5.37 -26.66 8.88
C SER A 74 -4.56 -27.65 9.69
#